data_AF-A0A4C2ENC1-F1
#
_entry.id   AF-A0A4C2ENC1-F1
#
_cell.length_a   1.000
_cell.length_b   1.000
_cell.length_c   1.000
_cell.angle_alpha   90.00
_cell.angle_beta   90.00
_cell.angle_gamma   90.00
#
_symmetry.space_group_name_H-M   'P 1'
#
loop_
_entity.id
_entity.type
_entity.pdbx_description
1 polymer ?
#
loop_
_entity_poly.entity_id
_entity_poly.type
_entity_poly.pdbx_seq_one_letter_code
_entity_poly.pdbx_strand_id
1 'polypeptide(L)'
;MNWNHGEINASRKIKNNDGLSVNYEHEPNVILHIVPRSALVGANNIELGRDDELSPIKLNAWNTKPFRDGITGWAPNPDGTESKAYTDLYRDGRVEGVCKIEPFDRGDKELINPDYFQKYIFNSLNKYLRKLREKGVETPIYVSLSLQGIEGMGIGVGGFRGSVDEGQVFSTDPLTPEPVEVTSFESSVEDQLEDLIDEIWRDAGHWGRSV
;
A
#
# COMPACT_ATOMS: atom_id res chain seq x y z
N MET A 1 -10.59 -23.56 -16.37
CA MET A 1 -9.22 -23.35 -15.85
C MET A 1 -9.44 -22.60 -14.56
N ASN A 2 -9.36 -23.29 -13.43
CA ASN A 2 -9.83 -22.73 -12.16
C ASN A 2 -8.67 -21.98 -11.51
N TRP A 3 -8.85 -20.67 -11.36
CA TRP A 3 -7.96 -19.85 -10.56
C TRP A 3 -8.19 -20.22 -9.10
N ASN A 4 -7.22 -20.90 -8.50
CA ASN A 4 -7.19 -21.05 -7.05
C ASN A 4 -6.83 -19.68 -6.48
N HIS A 5 -7.77 -19.02 -5.80
CA HIS A 5 -7.44 -17.91 -4.91
C HIS A 5 -6.69 -18.49 -3.71
N GLY A 6 -5.39 -18.72 -3.91
CA GLY A 6 -4.47 -18.94 -2.80
C GLY A 6 -4.46 -17.67 -1.98
N GLU A 7 -4.91 -17.77 -0.73
CA GLU A 7 -4.97 -16.67 0.21
C GLU A 7 -3.64 -15.90 0.22
N ILE A 8 -3.69 -14.57 0.02
CA ILE A 8 -2.53 -13.69 0.22
C ILE A 8 -2.38 -13.44 1.73
N ASN A 9 -2.31 -14.53 2.50
CA ASN A 9 -2.07 -14.56 3.93
C ASN A 9 -0.56 -14.56 4.18
N ALA A 10 0.08 -13.41 3.94
CA ALA A 10 1.54 -13.26 4.02
C ALA A 10 2.00 -11.90 4.54
N SER A 11 1.33 -11.34 5.56
CA SER A 11 1.83 -10.14 6.22
C SER A 11 3.13 -10.45 6.99
N ARG A 12 4.25 -9.86 6.54
CA ARG A 12 5.59 -10.23 7.00
C ARG A 12 5.93 -9.53 8.32
N LYS A 13 6.45 -10.30 9.28
CA LYS A 13 6.75 -9.85 10.65
C LYS A 13 8.16 -9.22 10.76
N ILE A 14 8.29 -7.88 10.89
CA ILE A 14 9.56 -7.09 10.97
C ILE A 14 9.60 -6.17 12.23
N LYS A 15 10.68 -6.14 13.05
CA LYS A 15 10.68 -5.59 14.44
C LYS A 15 10.99 -4.10 14.50
N ASN A 16 10.52 -3.51 15.59
CA ASN A 16 11.33 -2.68 16.49
C ASN A 16 12.80 -3.17 16.68
N ASN A 17 13.73 -2.54 15.95
CA ASN A 17 15.17 -2.76 15.98
C ASN A 17 15.70 -4.15 15.50
N ASP A 18 14.88 -5.04 14.90
CA ASP A 18 15.31 -6.33 14.27
C ASP A 18 14.35 -7.06 13.27
N GLY A 19 13.42 -7.96 13.70
CA GLY A 19 12.56 -8.84 12.87
C GLY A 19 11.33 -9.54 13.54
N LEU A 20 10.30 -8.79 13.98
CA LEU A 20 8.95 -9.24 14.44
C LEU A 20 7.88 -8.16 14.23
N SER A 21 6.81 -8.59 13.57
CA SER A 21 5.41 -8.18 13.74
C SER A 21 5.10 -6.70 13.84
N VAL A 22 4.49 -6.21 12.78
CA VAL A 22 3.19 -5.57 12.92
C VAL A 22 2.15 -6.70 12.88
N ASN A 23 1.18 -6.72 13.79
CA ASN A 23 0.07 -7.67 13.68
C ASN A 23 -1.08 -7.06 12.86
N TYR A 24 -1.13 -7.38 11.58
CA TYR A 24 -2.12 -6.85 10.64
C TYR A 24 -3.50 -7.50 10.75
N GLU A 25 -3.61 -8.66 11.41
CA GLU A 25 -4.89 -9.31 11.69
C GLU A 25 -5.78 -8.38 12.54
N HIS A 26 -6.84 -7.87 11.90
CA HIS A 26 -7.88 -6.98 12.46
C HIS A 26 -7.50 -5.51 12.72
N GLU A 27 -6.41 -5.00 12.17
CA GLU A 27 -6.10 -3.55 12.22
C GLU A 27 -6.38 -2.85 10.88
N PRO A 28 -6.86 -1.59 10.87
CA PRO A 28 -7.00 -0.78 9.65
C PRO A 28 -5.66 -0.57 8.93
N ASN A 29 -5.51 -1.08 7.71
CA ASN A 29 -4.24 -1.05 6.96
C ASN A 29 -4.42 -0.87 5.45
N VAL A 30 -3.44 -0.22 4.83
CA VAL A 30 -3.25 -0.18 3.37
C VAL A 30 -2.02 -1.02 3.00
N ILE A 31 -2.18 -1.94 2.04
CA ILE A 31 -1.13 -2.79 1.48
C ILE A 31 -1.01 -2.48 -0.02
N LEU A 32 0.19 -2.15 -0.49
CA LEU A 32 0.52 -1.89 -1.88
C LEU A 32 1.52 -2.94 -2.37
N HIS A 33 1.11 -3.81 -3.30
CA HIS A 33 1.99 -4.73 -4.00
C HIS A 33 2.32 -4.21 -5.39
N ILE A 34 3.60 -4.23 -5.76
CA ILE A 34 4.10 -3.89 -7.09
C ILE A 34 4.87 -5.10 -7.58
N VAL A 35 4.42 -5.71 -8.67
CA VAL A 35 4.94 -6.99 -9.19
C VAL A 35 5.28 -6.84 -10.68
N PRO A 36 6.56 -6.66 -11.03
CA PRO A 36 6.98 -6.71 -12.42
C PRO A 36 6.65 -8.06 -13.05
N ARG A 37 6.21 -8.06 -14.31
CA ARG A 37 5.97 -9.31 -15.04
C ARG A 37 7.22 -10.19 -15.13
N SER A 38 8.40 -9.58 -15.17
CA SER A 38 9.70 -10.27 -15.13
C SER A 38 9.96 -11.03 -13.82
N ALA A 39 9.38 -10.60 -12.70
CA ALA A 39 9.45 -11.31 -11.42
C ALA A 39 8.63 -12.62 -11.45
N LEU A 40 7.43 -12.58 -12.05
CA LEU A 40 6.53 -13.74 -12.17
C LEU A 40 7.11 -14.88 -13.00
N VAL A 41 8.00 -14.57 -13.96
CA VAL A 41 8.70 -15.55 -14.80
C VAL A 41 10.12 -15.86 -14.32
N GLY A 42 10.54 -15.33 -13.17
CA GLY A 42 11.88 -15.56 -12.59
C GLY A 42 13.04 -14.98 -13.41
N ALA A 43 12.78 -13.99 -14.28
CA ALA A 43 13.77 -13.43 -15.20
C ALA A 43 14.49 -12.18 -14.65
N ASN A 44 14.07 -11.67 -13.49
CA ASN A 44 14.60 -10.43 -12.91
C ASN A 44 15.52 -10.72 -11.70
N ASN A 45 16.67 -10.05 -11.63
CA ASN A 45 17.57 -10.08 -10.47
C ASN A 45 18.34 -8.76 -10.39
N ILE A 46 17.75 -7.76 -9.74
CA ILE A 46 18.33 -6.43 -9.57
C ILE A 46 19.40 -6.41 -8.48
N GLU A 47 20.49 -5.68 -8.74
CA GLU A 47 21.50 -5.42 -7.72
C GLU A 47 20.99 -4.38 -6.71
N LEU A 48 21.00 -4.74 -5.44
CA LEU A 48 20.57 -3.89 -4.33
C LEU A 48 21.77 -3.48 -3.48
N GLY A 49 21.97 -2.16 -3.36
CA GLY A 49 22.93 -1.51 -2.49
C GLY A 49 22.24 -0.65 -1.43
N ARG A 50 23.04 0.08 -0.64
CA ARG A 50 22.53 0.87 0.49
C ARG A 50 21.55 1.98 0.07
N ASP A 51 21.78 2.58 -1.10
CA ASP A 51 21.03 3.75 -1.59
C ASP A 51 19.74 3.37 -2.36
N ASP A 52 19.32 2.11 -2.24
CA ASP A 52 18.11 1.55 -2.85
C ASP A 52 16.96 1.36 -1.86
N GLU A 53 17.14 1.88 -0.65
CA GLU A 53 16.07 1.99 0.35
C GLU A 53 14.85 2.75 -0.18
N LEU A 54 13.67 2.23 0.12
CA LEU A 54 12.40 2.86 -0.19
C LEU A 54 11.76 3.41 1.08
N SER A 55 11.26 4.65 1.02
CA SER A 55 10.52 5.25 2.12
C SER A 55 9.22 4.49 2.34
N PRO A 56 8.86 4.08 3.58
CA PRO A 56 7.53 3.61 3.89
C PRO A 56 6.45 4.63 3.47
N ILE A 57 5.27 4.14 3.12
CA ILE A 57 4.11 4.97 2.77
C ILE A 57 3.88 6.00 3.90
N LYS A 58 3.49 7.24 3.53
CA LYS A 58 3.25 8.40 4.42
C LYS A 58 4.51 9.00 5.09
N LEU A 59 5.71 8.39 5.02
CA LEU A 59 6.87 8.81 5.82
C LEU A 59 8.01 9.52 5.06
N ASN A 60 8.70 10.40 5.81
CA ASN A 60 9.86 11.18 5.37
C ASN A 60 11.18 10.82 6.10
N ALA A 61 11.11 9.98 7.13
CA ALA A 61 12.26 9.44 7.85
C ALA A 61 11.97 7.98 8.19
N TRP A 62 12.96 7.10 7.99
CA TRP A 62 12.85 5.66 8.19
C TRP A 62 14.23 5.08 8.51
N ASN A 63 14.25 3.86 9.04
CA ASN A 63 15.45 3.03 9.12
C ASN A 63 15.46 2.04 7.95
N THR A 64 16.64 1.53 7.60
CA THR A 64 16.86 0.55 6.52
C THR A 64 17.59 -0.70 7.05
N LYS A 65 17.31 -1.87 6.48
CA LYS A 65 18.01 -3.13 6.79
C LYS A 65 17.97 -4.09 5.59
N PRO A 66 19.10 -4.66 5.17
CA PRO A 66 19.10 -5.73 4.17
C PRO A 66 18.56 -7.04 4.78
N PHE A 67 17.87 -7.83 3.96
CA PHE A 67 17.56 -9.23 4.23
C PHE A 67 18.04 -10.10 3.07
N ARG A 68 17.84 -11.43 3.15
CA ARG A 68 18.34 -12.40 2.17
C ARG A 68 17.98 -11.99 0.72
N ASP A 69 16.71 -11.70 0.50
CA ASP A 69 16.12 -11.55 -0.83
C ASP A 69 15.77 -10.09 -1.17
N GLY A 70 16.23 -9.10 -0.38
CA GLY A 70 15.82 -7.70 -0.53
C GLY A 70 16.36 -6.73 0.52
N ILE A 71 15.79 -5.52 0.55
CA ILE A 71 16.02 -4.48 1.57
C ILE A 71 14.67 -4.03 2.12
N THR A 72 14.57 -3.83 3.44
CA THR A 72 13.37 -3.28 4.10
C THR A 72 13.64 -1.89 4.65
N GLY A 73 12.72 -0.96 4.40
CA GLY A 73 12.62 0.33 5.08
C GLY A 73 11.45 0.32 6.06
N TRP A 74 11.58 0.90 7.27
CA TRP A 74 10.48 0.93 8.25
C TRP A 74 10.46 2.19 9.13
N ALA A 75 9.30 2.46 9.73
CA ALA A 75 9.09 3.55 10.67
C ALA A 75 9.77 3.27 12.04
N PRO A 76 10.81 4.03 12.46
CA PRO A 76 11.33 3.90 13.81
C PRO A 76 10.37 4.53 14.82
N ASN A 77 9.92 3.76 15.81
CA ASN A 77 9.20 4.28 16.97
C ASN A 77 10.17 4.43 18.17
N PRO A 78 10.44 5.66 18.65
CA PRO A 78 11.37 5.88 19.77
C PRO A 78 10.92 5.29 21.12
N ASP A 79 9.62 5.04 21.28
CA ASP A 79 9.02 4.41 22.47
C ASP A 79 9.09 2.86 22.46
N GLY A 80 9.60 2.27 21.37
CA GLY A 80 9.73 0.83 21.20
C GLY A 80 8.47 0.11 20.70
N THR A 81 7.39 0.82 20.37
CA THR A 81 6.14 0.24 19.83
C THR A 81 6.30 -0.34 18.41
N GLU A 82 5.35 -1.17 17.95
CA GLU A 82 5.37 -1.79 16.62
C GLU A 82 5.32 -0.76 15.49
N SER A 83 6.16 -0.95 14.45
CA SER A 83 6.28 -0.02 13.32
C SER A 83 4.94 0.17 12.62
N LYS A 84 4.50 1.41 12.40
CA LYS A 84 3.24 1.68 11.69
C LYS A 84 3.33 1.51 10.16
N ALA A 85 4.53 1.35 9.60
CA ALA A 85 4.71 1.18 8.17
C ALA A 85 6.04 0.49 7.82
N TYR A 86 6.07 -0.25 6.70
CA TYR A 86 7.30 -0.75 6.09
C TYR A 86 7.24 -0.69 4.56
N THR A 87 8.39 -0.86 3.90
CA THR A 87 8.47 -1.15 2.47
C THR A 87 9.64 -2.08 2.19
N ASP A 88 9.34 -3.24 1.62
CA ASP A 88 10.32 -4.21 1.16
C ASP A 88 10.55 -4.05 -0.35
N LEU A 89 11.80 -3.88 -0.77
CA LEU A 89 12.25 -3.99 -2.16
C LEU A 89 12.98 -5.32 -2.33
N TYR A 90 12.45 -6.19 -3.18
CA TYR A 90 12.98 -7.52 -3.44
C TYR A 90 13.95 -7.54 -4.63
N ARG A 91 14.87 -8.51 -4.65
CA ARG A 91 15.84 -8.71 -5.74
C ARG A 91 15.19 -9.07 -7.08
N ASP A 92 13.97 -9.58 -7.09
CA ASP A 92 13.20 -9.80 -8.33
C ASP A 92 12.47 -8.52 -8.80
N GLY A 93 12.66 -7.38 -8.13
CA GLY A 93 12.01 -6.12 -8.44
C GLY A 93 10.58 -5.99 -7.91
N ARG A 94 10.07 -6.96 -7.14
CA ARG A 94 8.83 -6.74 -6.38
C ARG A 94 9.02 -5.65 -5.33
N VAL A 95 7.97 -4.89 -5.08
CA VAL A 95 7.86 -4.00 -3.92
C VAL A 95 6.60 -4.34 -3.14
N GLU A 96 6.71 -4.33 -1.82
CA GLU A 96 5.59 -4.47 -0.90
C GLU A 96 5.66 -3.32 0.09
N GLY A 97 4.70 -2.40 0.03
CA GLY A 97 4.59 -1.28 0.97
C GLY A 97 3.34 -1.44 1.84
N VAL A 98 3.48 -1.37 3.16
CA VAL A 98 2.35 -1.47 4.09
C VAL A 98 2.34 -0.29 5.04
N CYS A 99 1.16 0.25 5.33
CA CYS A 99 0.97 1.34 6.29
C CYS A 99 -0.36 1.24 7.03
N LYS A 100 -0.29 1.37 8.35
CA LYS A 100 -1.43 1.47 9.23
C LYS A 100 -2.25 2.73 8.95
N ILE A 101 -3.54 2.54 8.78
CA ILE A 101 -4.52 3.61 8.72
C ILE A 101 -4.71 4.10 10.16
N GLU A 102 -4.58 5.40 10.34
CA GLU A 102 -4.88 6.09 11.58
C GLU A 102 -6.22 6.78 11.36
N PRO A 103 -7.36 6.13 11.70
CA PRO A 103 -8.66 6.76 11.59
C PRO A 103 -8.79 7.96 12.52
N PHE A 104 -9.81 8.77 12.25
CA PHE A 104 -10.26 9.81 13.16
C PHE A 104 -11.74 9.63 13.48
N ASP A 105 -12.09 9.79 14.74
CA ASP A 105 -13.47 9.64 15.21
C ASP A 105 -14.33 10.83 14.77
N ARG A 106 -15.57 10.54 14.37
CA ARG A 106 -16.62 11.54 14.21
C ARG A 106 -17.97 11.01 14.68
N GLY A 107 -18.26 11.28 15.95
CA GLY A 107 -19.50 10.80 16.58
C GLY A 107 -19.38 9.33 16.92
N ASP A 108 -20.09 8.49 16.18
CA ASP A 108 -20.18 7.04 16.33
C ASP A 108 -19.40 6.26 15.25
N LYS A 109 -18.66 6.95 14.37
CA LYS A 109 -17.91 6.34 13.25
C LYS A 109 -16.43 6.68 13.27
N GLU A 110 -15.62 5.68 12.91
CA GLU A 110 -14.21 5.85 12.54
C GLU A 110 -14.09 6.19 11.04
N LEU A 111 -13.33 7.23 10.72
CA LEU A 111 -13.19 7.73 9.34
C LEU A 111 -11.75 7.64 8.84
N ILE A 112 -11.58 7.09 7.63
CA ILE A 112 -10.33 7.05 6.88
C ILE A 112 -10.15 8.40 6.15
N ASN A 113 -8.99 9.02 6.31
CA ASN A 113 -8.67 10.27 5.60
C ASN A 113 -8.38 10.00 4.11
N PRO A 114 -9.08 10.67 3.14
CA PRO A 114 -8.83 10.52 1.71
C PRO A 114 -7.37 10.71 1.25
N ASP A 115 -6.56 11.46 2.01
CA ASP A 115 -5.12 11.64 1.78
C ASP A 115 -4.37 10.29 1.70
N TYR A 116 -4.84 9.22 2.37
CA TYR A 116 -4.24 7.89 2.25
C TYR A 116 -4.20 7.41 0.80
N PHE A 117 -5.32 7.53 0.09
CA PHE A 117 -5.47 7.05 -1.28
C PHE A 117 -4.85 8.02 -2.29
N GLN A 118 -5.26 9.29 -2.26
CA GLN A 118 -4.91 10.27 -3.30
C GLN A 118 -3.51 10.88 -3.15
N LYS A 119 -2.89 10.79 -1.97
CA LYS A 119 -1.61 11.46 -1.70
C LYS A 119 -0.57 10.51 -1.19
N TYR A 120 -0.83 9.70 -0.17
CA TYR A 120 0.20 8.83 0.40
C TYR A 120 0.52 7.66 -0.53
N ILE A 121 -0.49 7.01 -1.12
CA ILE A 121 -0.26 5.94 -2.11
C ILE A 121 0.35 6.49 -3.40
N PHE A 122 -0.23 7.52 -4.03
CA PHE A 122 0.30 8.08 -5.29
C PHE A 122 1.76 8.57 -5.15
N ASN A 123 2.11 9.30 -4.09
CA ASN A 123 3.50 9.73 -3.89
C ASN A 123 4.46 8.56 -3.61
N SER A 124 3.98 7.49 -2.97
CA SER A 124 4.81 6.31 -2.68
C SER A 124 5.03 5.48 -3.95
N LEU A 125 3.97 5.19 -4.69
CA LEU A 125 4.04 4.47 -5.95
C LEU A 125 4.90 5.20 -6.99
N ASN A 126 4.78 6.52 -7.13
CA ASN A 126 5.66 7.33 -7.98
C ASN A 126 7.15 7.16 -7.60
N LYS A 127 7.51 7.15 -6.30
CA LYS A 127 8.89 6.88 -5.85
C LYS A 127 9.32 5.44 -6.18
N TYR A 128 8.44 4.46 -5.97
CA TYR A 128 8.75 3.04 -6.13
C TYR A 128 8.95 2.69 -7.60
N LEU A 129 8.02 3.09 -8.49
CA LEU A 129 8.15 2.91 -9.94
C LEU A 129 9.41 3.60 -10.49
N ARG A 130 9.74 4.81 -10.01
CA ARG A 130 10.99 5.49 -10.39
C ARG A 130 12.22 4.68 -9.97
N LYS A 131 12.27 4.12 -8.75
CA LYS A 131 13.38 3.27 -8.30
C LYS A 131 13.47 1.97 -9.11
N LEU A 132 12.35 1.36 -9.46
CA LEU A 132 12.34 0.17 -10.33
C LEU A 132 12.88 0.49 -11.74
N ARG A 133 12.49 1.63 -12.32
CA ARG A 133 13.04 2.14 -13.57
C ARG A 133 14.55 2.43 -13.49
N GLU A 134 15.01 3.07 -12.41
CA GLU A 134 16.45 3.29 -12.11
C GLU A 134 17.22 1.96 -12.06
N LYS A 135 16.56 0.86 -11.67
CA LYS A 135 17.10 -0.50 -11.62
C LYS A 135 16.96 -1.31 -12.90
N GLY A 136 16.48 -0.70 -13.99
CA GLY A 136 16.32 -1.39 -15.28
C GLY A 136 15.17 -2.41 -15.29
N VAL A 137 14.23 -2.31 -14.36
CA VAL A 137 13.01 -3.13 -14.38
C VAL A 137 12.09 -2.63 -15.49
N GLU A 138 11.74 -3.52 -16.41
CA GLU A 138 10.88 -3.21 -17.56
C GLU A 138 9.38 -3.37 -17.22
N THR A 139 8.53 -2.67 -17.97
CA THR A 139 7.07 -2.86 -17.96
C THR A 139 6.67 -4.10 -18.79
N PRO A 140 5.50 -4.71 -18.54
CA PRO A 140 4.45 -4.30 -17.61
C PRO A 140 4.74 -4.63 -16.14
N ILE A 141 4.23 -3.78 -15.27
CA ILE A 141 4.26 -3.93 -13.81
C ILE A 141 2.82 -3.98 -13.30
N TYR A 142 2.47 -5.02 -12.55
CA TYR A 142 1.16 -5.12 -11.92
C TYR A 142 1.19 -4.40 -10.58
N VAL A 143 0.20 -3.54 -10.34
CA VAL A 143 0.02 -2.80 -9.08
C VAL A 143 -1.30 -3.22 -8.46
N SER A 144 -1.26 -3.75 -7.26
CA SER A 144 -2.43 -4.09 -6.45
C SER A 144 -2.42 -3.27 -5.17
N LEU A 145 -3.59 -2.76 -4.80
CA LEU A 145 -3.84 -2.09 -3.52
C LEU A 145 -4.86 -2.94 -2.77
N SER A 146 -4.69 -3.10 -1.47
CA SER A 146 -5.63 -3.83 -0.62
C SER A 146 -5.83 -3.07 0.69
N LEU A 147 -7.06 -3.09 1.19
CA LEU A 147 -7.42 -2.57 2.51
C LEU A 147 -7.84 -3.73 3.42
N GLN A 148 -7.42 -3.70 4.67
CA GLN A 148 -7.72 -4.73 5.68
C GLN A 148 -8.11 -4.05 7.00
N GLY A 149 -8.98 -4.69 7.79
CA GLY A 149 -9.44 -4.17 9.07
C GLY A 149 -10.25 -2.87 8.92
N ILE A 150 -11.08 -2.80 7.89
CA ILE A 150 -11.83 -1.60 7.49
C ILE A 150 -13.36 -1.74 7.58
N GLU A 151 -13.89 -2.91 7.94
CA GLU A 151 -15.34 -3.12 8.06
C GLU A 151 -16.01 -2.06 8.96
N GLY A 152 -17.05 -1.39 8.44
CA GLY A 152 -17.80 -0.35 9.17
C GLY A 152 -17.13 1.03 9.23
N MET A 153 -15.91 1.20 8.72
CA MET A 153 -15.26 2.51 8.60
C MET A 153 -15.83 3.32 7.42
N GLY A 154 -15.82 4.65 7.51
CA GLY A 154 -16.22 5.55 6.41
C GLY A 154 -15.04 6.30 5.76
N ILE A 155 -15.25 6.95 4.61
CA ILE A 155 -14.27 7.88 4.01
C ILE A 155 -14.58 9.33 4.45
N GLY A 156 -13.58 10.03 4.97
CA GLY A 156 -13.69 11.40 5.50
C GLY A 156 -13.78 12.51 4.45
N VAL A 157 -14.88 12.54 3.69
CA VAL A 157 -15.13 13.49 2.58
C VAL A 157 -15.28 14.94 3.07
N GLY A 158 -14.37 15.85 2.67
CA GLY A 158 -14.35 17.25 3.16
C GLY A 158 -13.43 17.47 4.37
N GLY A 159 -12.49 16.57 4.61
CA GLY A 159 -11.45 16.68 5.64
C GLY A 159 -12.01 16.63 7.06
N PHE A 160 -11.41 17.36 8.01
CA PHE A 160 -11.84 17.39 9.42
C PHE A 160 -13.29 17.88 9.63
N ARG A 161 -13.94 18.44 8.59
CA ARG A 161 -15.36 18.84 8.62
C ARG A 161 -16.30 17.85 7.91
N GLY A 162 -15.78 16.80 7.28
CA GLY A 162 -16.55 15.80 6.55
C GLY A 162 -17.47 14.93 7.41
N SER A 163 -18.76 14.93 7.11
CA SER A 163 -19.74 13.96 7.62
C SER A 163 -19.90 12.79 6.66
N VAL A 164 -20.28 11.64 7.20
CA VAL A 164 -20.51 10.41 6.46
C VAL A 164 -21.90 9.89 6.80
N ASP A 165 -22.74 9.69 5.79
CA ASP A 165 -24.12 9.21 5.97
C ASP A 165 -24.14 7.76 6.50
N GLU A 166 -25.24 7.32 7.11
CA GLU A 166 -25.35 5.97 7.73
C GLU A 166 -25.03 4.81 6.77
N GLY A 167 -25.19 5.00 5.45
CA GLY A 167 -24.84 3.99 4.43
C GLY A 167 -23.49 4.18 3.72
N GLN A 168 -22.63 5.12 4.14
CA GLN A 168 -21.34 5.41 3.51
C GLN A 168 -20.17 4.80 4.29
N VAL A 169 -20.20 3.47 4.46
CA VAL A 169 -19.17 2.71 5.16
C VAL A 169 -18.75 1.50 4.32
N PHE A 170 -17.50 1.07 4.48
CA PHE A 170 -17.01 -0.17 3.88
C PHE A 170 -17.80 -1.36 4.43
N SER A 171 -18.27 -2.22 3.52
CA SER A 171 -18.99 -3.45 3.84
C SER A 171 -18.22 -4.72 3.47
N THR A 172 -17.04 -4.55 2.87
CA THR A 172 -16.13 -5.61 2.45
C THR A 172 -14.80 -5.50 3.20
N ASP A 173 -14.37 -6.57 3.86
CA ASP A 173 -13.06 -6.66 4.51
C ASP A 173 -12.50 -8.10 4.40
N PRO A 174 -11.31 -8.31 3.81
CA PRO A 174 -10.46 -7.31 3.15
C PRO A 174 -11.05 -6.85 1.80
N LEU A 175 -10.86 -5.56 1.49
CA LEU A 175 -11.16 -5.02 0.16
C LEU A 175 -9.94 -5.15 -0.73
N THR A 176 -10.06 -5.92 -1.82
CA THR A 176 -8.97 -6.21 -2.76
C THR A 176 -9.39 -5.92 -4.21
N PRO A 177 -9.33 -4.65 -4.66
CA PRO A 177 -9.59 -4.28 -6.06
C PRO A 177 -8.69 -5.00 -7.06
N GLU A 178 -9.17 -5.10 -8.29
CA GLU A 178 -8.43 -5.76 -9.38
C GLU A 178 -7.07 -5.06 -9.65
N PRO A 179 -5.97 -5.82 -9.84
CA PRO A 179 -4.65 -5.23 -10.09
C PRO A 179 -4.58 -4.46 -11.42
N VAL A 180 -3.99 -3.27 -11.38
CA VAL A 180 -3.74 -2.40 -12.54
C VAL A 180 -2.44 -2.81 -13.25
N GLU A 181 -2.46 -2.88 -14.59
CA GLU A 181 -1.25 -3.08 -15.41
C GLU A 181 -0.61 -1.73 -15.80
N VAL A 182 0.48 -1.35 -15.12
CA VAL A 182 1.33 -0.22 -15.48
C VAL A 182 2.17 -0.61 -16.71
N THR A 183 1.78 -0.10 -17.87
CA THR A 183 2.43 -0.39 -19.17
C THR A 183 3.54 0.60 -19.52
N SER A 184 3.56 1.80 -18.90
CA SER A 184 4.54 2.86 -19.17
C SER A 184 4.91 3.62 -17.90
N PHE A 185 6.21 3.90 -17.73
CA PHE A 185 6.72 4.81 -16.70
C PHE A 185 6.55 6.30 -17.03
N GLU A 186 6.13 6.64 -18.25
CA GLU A 186 5.88 8.03 -18.68
C GLU A 186 4.43 8.47 -18.43
N SER A 187 3.53 7.51 -18.16
CA SER A 187 2.15 7.78 -17.82
C SER A 187 2.03 8.20 -16.35
N SER A 188 1.11 9.13 -16.07
CA SER A 188 0.71 9.54 -14.73
C SER A 188 0.28 8.31 -13.89
N VAL A 189 0.64 8.30 -12.59
CA VAL A 189 0.20 7.25 -11.66
C VAL A 189 -1.25 7.45 -11.29
N GLU A 190 -1.66 8.71 -11.18
CA GLU A 190 -3.00 9.18 -10.90
C GLU A 190 -3.99 8.67 -11.97
N ASP A 191 -3.61 8.75 -13.25
CA ASP A 191 -4.40 8.30 -14.39
C ASP A 191 -4.49 6.75 -14.43
N GLN A 192 -3.38 6.07 -14.12
CA GLN A 192 -3.33 4.60 -14.17
C GLN A 192 -4.10 3.94 -13.03
N LEU A 193 -4.13 4.55 -11.84
CA LEU A 193 -4.86 4.03 -10.69
C LEU A 193 -6.32 4.51 -10.62
N GLU A 194 -6.83 5.23 -11.62
CA GLU A 194 -8.13 5.90 -11.52
C GLU A 194 -9.28 4.93 -11.20
N ASP A 195 -9.41 3.85 -11.97
CA ASP A 195 -10.47 2.85 -11.78
C ASP A 195 -10.41 2.14 -10.41
N LEU A 196 -9.20 1.83 -9.95
CA LEU A 196 -8.92 1.14 -8.68
C LEU A 196 -9.26 2.03 -7.47
N ILE A 197 -8.95 3.33 -7.54
CA ILE A 197 -9.32 4.27 -6.48
C ILE A 197 -10.84 4.47 -6.48
N ASP A 198 -11.47 4.55 -7.65
CA ASP A 198 -12.93 4.66 -7.73
C ASP A 198 -13.64 3.40 -7.22
N GLU A 199 -13.04 2.23 -7.32
CA GLU A 199 -13.55 1.01 -6.70
C GLU A 199 -13.59 1.11 -5.18
N ILE A 200 -12.52 1.63 -4.56
CA ILE A 200 -12.46 1.89 -3.11
C ILE A 200 -13.55 2.88 -2.67
N TRP A 201 -13.78 3.95 -3.45
CA TRP A 201 -14.85 4.89 -3.15
C TRP A 201 -16.24 4.28 -3.29
N ARG A 202 -16.46 3.39 -4.28
CA ARG A 202 -17.72 2.66 -4.46
C ARG A 202 -18.01 1.68 -3.33
N ASP A 203 -17.02 0.93 -2.85
CA ASP A 203 -17.21 0.00 -1.71
C ASP A 203 -17.53 0.74 -0.39
N ALA A 204 -16.97 1.94 -0.21
CA ALA A 204 -17.35 2.87 0.86
C ALA A 204 -18.71 3.58 0.66
N GLY A 205 -19.50 3.22 -0.36
CA GLY A 205 -20.84 3.78 -0.60
C GLY A 205 -20.87 5.16 -1.28
N HIS A 206 -19.78 5.59 -1.91
CA HIS A 206 -19.72 6.86 -2.66
C HIS A 206 -19.80 6.67 -4.18
N TRP A 207 -20.61 7.50 -4.85
CA TRP A 207 -20.77 7.49 -6.32
C TRP A 207 -19.60 8.11 -7.09
N GLY A 208 -18.65 8.72 -6.40
CA GLY A 208 -17.46 9.34 -6.98
C GLY A 208 -16.67 10.13 -5.94
N ARG A 209 -15.42 10.45 -6.27
CA ARG A 209 -14.52 11.26 -5.43
C ARG A 209 -15.13 12.64 -5.21
N SER A 210 -15.64 12.89 -4.01
CA SER A 210 -16.09 14.23 -3.64
C SER A 210 -14.90 14.98 -3.06
N VAL A 211 -14.47 16.03 -3.78
CA VAL A 211 -13.29 16.84 -3.52
C VAL A 211 -13.63 18.07 -2.69
#